data_AF-A0A4P6L6R7-F1
#
_entry.id   AF-A0A4P6L6R7-F1
#
_cell.length_a   1.000
_cell.length_b   1.000
_cell.length_c   1.000
_cell.angle_alpha   90.00
_cell.angle_beta   90.00
_cell.angle_gamma   90.00
#
_symmetry.space_group_name_H-M   'P 1'
#
loop_
_entity.id
_entity.type
_entity.pdbx_description
1 polymer ?
#
loop_
_entity_poly.entity_id
_entity_poly.type
_entity_poly.pdbx_seq_one_letter_code
_entity_poly.pdbx_strand_id
1 'polypeptide(L)'
;MAPIERVRSTSATLRRIENMQKLIGELQQHEMLADEIAWFLKFSPSGARKYIRDLREAGVIELARYIEGTATYLGKAVYRLTPDAERVQAFLAAIAQPKREGTPPRKERPSLREQSMAGSGRHFHILADDTHYAIRVNRGPVTRDPLVAALFGAPQSLQKAQQ
;
A
#
# COMPACT_ATOMS: atom_id res chain seq x y z
N MET A 1 -37.31 -23.16 2.37
CA MET A 1 -36.32 -22.69 3.36
C MET A 1 -35.07 -22.30 2.59
N ALA A 2 -34.71 -21.03 2.54
CA ALA A 2 -33.51 -20.59 1.82
C ALA A 2 -32.24 -21.10 2.55
N PRO A 3 -31.19 -21.53 1.83
CA PRO A 3 -29.95 -21.94 2.47
C PRO A 3 -29.28 -20.74 3.13
N ILE A 4 -28.94 -20.86 4.41
CA ILE A 4 -28.17 -19.83 5.13
C ILE A 4 -26.72 -19.96 4.65
N GLU A 5 -26.36 -19.14 3.68
CA GLU A 5 -25.01 -19.04 3.15
C GLU A 5 -24.11 -18.46 4.24
N ARG A 6 -23.40 -19.34 4.96
CA ARG A 6 -22.48 -18.95 6.03
C ARG A 6 -21.22 -18.36 5.41
N VAL A 7 -21.25 -17.07 5.10
CA VAL A 7 -20.06 -16.32 4.69
C VAL A 7 -19.12 -16.26 5.89
N ARG A 8 -18.12 -17.17 5.92
CA ARG A 8 -17.11 -17.19 6.97
C ARG A 8 -16.21 -15.97 6.82
N SER A 9 -16.33 -15.02 7.72
CA SER A 9 -15.36 -13.93 7.89
C SER A 9 -13.99 -14.54 8.16
N THR A 10 -13.02 -14.32 7.27
CA THR A 10 -11.65 -14.82 7.49
C THR A 10 -11.03 -14.13 8.71
N SER A 11 -10.14 -14.81 9.43
CA SER A 11 -9.45 -14.24 10.61
C SER A 11 -8.72 -12.92 10.30
N ALA A 12 -8.20 -12.79 9.08
CA ALA A 12 -7.59 -11.55 8.58
C ALA A 12 -8.61 -10.39 8.43
N THR A 13 -9.85 -10.70 8.06
CA THR A 13 -10.94 -9.71 7.95
C THR A 13 -11.39 -9.24 9.33
N LEU A 14 -11.53 -10.17 10.29
CA LEU A 14 -11.87 -9.84 11.67
C LEU A 14 -10.82 -8.94 12.32
N ARG A 15 -9.53 -9.29 12.17
CA ARG A 15 -8.43 -8.45 12.69
C ARG A 15 -8.41 -7.06 12.06
N ARG A 16 -8.73 -6.95 10.77
CA ARG A 16 -8.86 -5.64 10.09
C ARG A 16 -9.99 -4.81 10.69
N ILE A 17 -11.16 -5.41 10.91
CA ILE A 17 -12.32 -4.73 11.50
C ILE A 17 -11.99 -4.24 12.91
N GLU A 18 -11.41 -5.11 13.74
CA GLU A 18 -11.00 -4.78 15.11
C GLU A 18 -10.00 -3.60 15.13
N ASN A 19 -9.00 -3.62 14.26
CA ASN A 19 -8.03 -2.53 14.15
C ASN A 19 -8.68 -1.21 13.70
N MET A 20 -9.63 -1.26 12.76
CA MET A 20 -10.38 -0.07 12.32
C MET A 20 -11.23 0.52 13.46
N GLN A 21 -11.91 -0.34 14.22
CA GLN A 21 -12.71 0.07 15.37
C GLN A 21 -11.84 0.72 16.46
N LYS A 22 -10.69 0.11 16.79
CA LYS A 22 -9.73 0.67 17.75
C LYS A 22 -9.23 2.04 17.30
N LEU A 23 -8.85 2.18 16.03
CA LEU A 23 -8.36 3.44 15.49
C LEU A 23 -9.44 4.54 15.52
N ILE A 24 -10.68 4.21 15.16
CA ILE A 24 -11.80 5.17 15.25
C ILE A 24 -12.03 5.59 16.70
N GLY A 25 -12.02 4.64 17.65
CA GLY A 25 -12.18 4.94 19.07
C GLY A 25 -11.08 5.83 19.63
N GLU A 26 -9.83 5.64 19.18
CA GLU A 26 -8.71 6.50 19.59
C GLU A 26 -8.85 7.92 19.01
N LEU A 27 -9.22 8.03 17.74
CA LEU A 27 -9.43 9.31 17.04
C LEU A 27 -10.64 10.11 17.55
N GLN A 28 -11.54 9.50 18.33
CA GLN A 28 -12.59 10.23 19.06
C GLN A 28 -12.03 11.04 20.23
N GLN A 29 -10.90 10.62 20.79
CA GLN A 29 -10.32 11.25 21.98
C GLN A 29 -9.37 12.38 21.61
N HIS A 30 -8.56 12.18 20.56
CA HIS A 30 -7.57 13.16 20.13
C HIS A 30 -7.23 13.01 18.65
N GLU A 31 -6.61 14.06 18.10
CA GLU A 31 -6.08 14.04 16.75
C GLU A 31 -4.71 13.34 16.73
N MET A 32 -4.41 12.59 15.68
CA MET A 32 -3.19 11.78 15.60
C MET A 32 -2.40 12.02 14.32
N LEU A 33 -1.07 11.98 14.44
CA LEU A 33 -0.16 11.93 13.31
C LEU A 33 -0.18 10.57 12.60
N ALA A 34 0.22 10.54 11.33
CA ALA A 34 0.39 9.28 10.61
C ALA A 34 1.32 8.28 11.33
N ASP A 35 2.40 8.79 11.95
CA ASP A 35 3.36 7.96 12.69
C ASP A 35 2.80 7.47 14.02
N GLU A 36 1.98 8.28 14.70
CA GLU A 36 1.28 7.88 15.94
C GLU A 36 0.24 6.81 15.65
N ILE A 37 -0.51 6.93 14.54
CA ILE A 37 -1.43 5.89 14.07
C ILE A 37 -0.68 4.59 13.80
N ALA A 38 0.51 4.67 13.19
CA ALA A 38 1.34 3.49 12.95
C ALA A 38 1.81 2.84 14.25
N TRP A 39 2.26 3.65 15.20
CA TRP A 39 2.69 3.19 16.52
C TRP A 39 1.55 2.56 17.31
N PHE A 40 0.38 3.20 17.34
CA PHE A 40 -0.84 2.72 18.00
C PHE A 40 -1.29 1.35 17.45
N LEU A 41 -1.32 1.20 16.12
CA LEU A 41 -1.67 -0.07 15.47
C LEU A 41 -0.56 -1.12 15.54
N LYS A 42 0.64 -0.77 16.04
CA LYS A 42 1.86 -1.59 16.03
C LYS A 42 2.23 -2.05 14.62
N PHE A 43 2.02 -1.19 13.63
CA PHE A 43 2.24 -1.44 12.21
C PHE A 43 3.43 -0.64 11.70
N SER A 44 4.00 -1.08 10.57
CA SER A 44 4.93 -0.22 9.83
C SER A 44 4.20 1.01 9.27
N PRO A 45 4.92 2.11 8.97
CA PRO A 45 4.31 3.29 8.37
C PRO A 45 3.52 2.98 7.09
N SER A 46 4.03 2.06 6.25
CA SER A 46 3.35 1.57 5.05
C SER A 46 2.06 0.79 5.36
N GLY A 47 2.05 -0.01 6.43
CA GLY A 47 0.86 -0.73 6.88
C GLY A 47 -0.23 0.22 7.39
N ALA A 48 0.15 1.22 8.18
CA ALA A 48 -0.75 2.23 8.73
C ALA A 48 -1.38 3.11 7.65
N ARG A 49 -0.59 3.52 6.64
CA ARG A 49 -1.07 4.31 5.49
C ARG A 49 -2.27 3.68 4.78
N LYS A 50 -2.36 2.35 4.75
CA LYS A 50 -3.53 1.66 4.18
C LYS A 50 -4.81 1.94 4.98
N TYR A 51 -4.73 1.94 6.31
CA TYR A 51 -5.88 2.20 7.17
C TYR A 51 -6.30 3.66 7.09
N ILE A 52 -5.32 4.57 7.11
CA ILE A 52 -5.55 6.01 6.92
C ILE A 52 -6.22 6.28 5.57
N ARG A 53 -5.74 5.64 4.49
CA ARG A 53 -6.36 5.77 3.15
C ARG A 53 -7.80 5.28 3.15
N ASP A 54 -8.05 4.05 3.63
CA ASP A 54 -9.39 3.45 3.66
C ASP A 54 -10.38 4.35 4.44
N LEU A 55 -9.95 4.91 5.58
CA LEU A 55 -10.79 5.80 6.40
C LEU A 55 -11.00 7.17 5.74
N ARG A 56 -9.97 7.73 5.08
CA ARG A 56 -10.06 9.03 4.39
C ARG A 56 -10.94 8.93 3.14
N GLU A 57 -10.81 7.85 2.37
CA GLU A 57 -11.67 7.59 1.19
C GLU A 57 -13.14 7.42 1.59
N ALA A 58 -13.40 6.81 2.75
CA ALA A 58 -14.74 6.71 3.32
C ALA A 58 -15.25 8.03 3.95
N GLY A 59 -14.39 9.04 4.08
CA GLY A 59 -14.71 10.31 4.75
C GLY A 59 -14.93 10.16 6.26
N VAL A 60 -14.40 9.10 6.88
CA VAL A 60 -14.49 8.85 8.33
C VAL A 60 -13.47 9.69 9.09
N ILE A 61 -12.32 9.95 8.46
CA ILE A 61 -11.28 10.84 9.00
C ILE A 61 -10.97 11.95 8.00
N GLU A 62 -10.62 13.09 8.56
CA GLU A 62 -10.23 14.28 7.81
C GLU A 62 -8.78 14.65 8.13
N LEU A 63 -8.13 15.31 7.17
CA LEU A 63 -6.84 15.95 7.39
C LEU A 63 -7.09 17.27 8.14
N ALA A 64 -6.70 17.34 9.41
CA ALA A 64 -6.94 18.50 10.26
C ALA A 64 -5.97 19.64 9.95
N ARG A 65 -4.66 19.32 9.92
CA ARG A 65 -3.58 20.27 9.65
C ARG A 65 -2.30 19.53 9.27
N TYR A 66 -1.33 20.30 8.78
CA TYR A 66 0.06 19.88 8.76
C TYR A 66 0.83 20.56 9.89
N ILE A 67 1.76 19.84 10.50
CA ILE A 67 2.69 20.37 11.50
C ILE A 67 4.13 20.23 11.01
N GLU A 68 5.05 21.05 11.55
CA GLU A 68 6.49 20.96 11.26
C GLU A 68 6.83 21.11 9.75
N GLY A 69 6.00 21.85 9.01
CA GLY A 69 6.27 22.20 7.62
C GLY A 69 7.38 23.24 7.51
N THR A 70 8.14 23.18 6.42
CA THR A 70 9.07 24.23 5.98
C THR A 70 8.56 24.86 4.69
N ALA A 71 9.20 25.93 4.21
CA ALA A 71 8.80 26.60 2.97
C ALA A 71 8.73 25.67 1.74
N THR A 72 9.45 24.53 1.76
CA THR A 72 9.49 23.55 0.67
C THR A 72 8.90 22.18 1.05
N TYR A 73 8.53 21.96 2.31
CA TYR A 73 8.01 20.70 2.82
C TYR A 73 6.70 20.94 3.57
N LEU A 74 5.63 20.29 3.13
CA LEU A 74 4.29 20.54 3.66
C LEU A 74 4.16 20.20 5.16
N GLY A 75 5.03 19.33 5.70
CA GLY A 75 5.00 18.89 7.09
C GLY A 75 4.36 17.52 7.28
N LYS A 76 4.20 17.13 8.54
CA LYS A 76 3.52 15.89 8.95
C LYS A 76 2.01 16.10 9.03
N ALA A 77 1.26 15.20 8.41
CA ALA A 77 -0.21 15.24 8.39
C ALA A 77 -0.79 14.78 9.73
N VAL A 78 -1.68 15.60 10.29
CA VAL A 78 -2.49 15.30 11.48
C VAL A 78 -3.91 14.97 11.04
N TYR A 79 -4.44 13.85 11.52
CA TYR A 79 -5.78 13.36 11.21
C TYR A 79 -6.71 13.49 12.41
N ARG A 80 -7.97 13.78 12.12
CA ARG A 80 -9.05 13.82 13.12
C ARG A 80 -10.26 13.04 12.62
N LEU A 81 -11.13 12.62 13.53
CA LEU A 81 -12.40 12.02 13.16
C LEU A 81 -13.37 13.07 12.60
N THR A 82 -14.16 12.68 11.59
CA THR A 82 -15.26 13.50 11.06
C THR A 82 -16.33 13.71 12.15
N PRO A 83 -16.94 14.92 12.26
CA PRO A 83 -18.02 15.18 13.22
C PRO A 83 -19.35 14.49 12.88
N ASP A 84 -19.49 14.00 11.65
CA ASP A 84 -20.65 13.26 11.12
C ASP A 84 -20.69 11.83 11.68
N ALA A 85 -21.44 11.67 12.77
CA ALA A 85 -21.60 10.37 13.45
C ALA A 85 -22.30 9.33 12.57
N GLU A 86 -23.22 9.74 11.68
CA GLU A 86 -23.92 8.81 10.79
C GLU A 86 -22.95 8.16 9.81
N ARG A 87 -21.99 8.93 9.30
CA ARG A 87 -20.95 8.42 8.41
C ARG A 87 -20.02 7.43 9.09
N VAL A 88 -19.64 7.70 10.33
CA VAL A 88 -18.83 6.76 11.12
C VAL A 88 -19.59 5.45 11.35
N GLN A 89 -20.87 5.54 11.73
CA GLN A 89 -21.71 4.36 11.93
C GLN A 89 -21.96 3.58 10.64
N ALA A 90 -22.22 4.26 9.53
CA ALA A 90 -22.40 3.64 8.22
C ALA A 90 -21.13 2.90 7.78
N PHE A 91 -19.96 3.47 8.02
CA PHE A 91 -18.69 2.80 7.74
C PHE A 91 -18.50 1.55 8.60
N LEU A 92 -18.74 1.66 9.92
CA LEU A 92 -18.65 0.52 10.84
C LEU A 92 -19.60 -0.62 10.43
N ALA A 93 -20.82 -0.28 10.04
CA ALA A 93 -21.78 -1.25 9.51
C ALA A 93 -21.32 -1.87 8.18
N ALA A 94 -20.71 -1.07 7.29
CA ALA A 94 -20.22 -1.54 6.00
C ALA A 94 -19.02 -2.50 6.15
N ILE A 95 -18.09 -2.23 7.07
CA ILE A 95 -16.94 -3.13 7.30
C ILE A 95 -17.32 -4.41 8.05
N ALA A 96 -18.39 -4.37 8.85
CA ALA A 96 -18.90 -5.54 9.57
C ALA A 96 -19.66 -6.51 8.65
N GLN A 97 -20.20 -6.02 7.52
CA GLN A 97 -20.85 -6.88 6.55
C GLN A 97 -19.82 -7.77 5.85
N PRO A 98 -20.00 -9.11 5.87
CA PRO A 98 -19.15 -9.98 5.10
C PRO A 98 -19.32 -9.62 3.62
N LYS A 99 -18.20 -9.50 2.92
CA LYS A 99 -18.14 -9.05 1.53
C LYS A 99 -19.12 -9.88 0.69
N ARG A 100 -20.21 -9.28 0.24
CA ARG A 100 -21.24 -9.98 -0.56
C ARG A 100 -20.59 -10.50 -1.84
N GLU A 101 -20.82 -11.77 -2.12
CA GLU A 101 -20.46 -12.42 -3.37
C GLU A 101 -21.11 -11.63 -4.52
N GLY A 102 -20.31 -11.15 -5.47
CA GLY A 102 -20.78 -10.30 -6.58
C GLY A 102 -20.08 -8.93 -6.72
N THR A 103 -19.21 -8.54 -5.80
CA THR A 103 -18.26 -7.44 -6.10
C THR A 103 -17.32 -7.94 -7.20
N PRO A 104 -17.15 -7.24 -8.34
CA PRO A 104 -16.25 -7.69 -9.39
C PRO A 104 -14.88 -7.94 -8.76
N PRO A 105 -14.22 -9.07 -9.08
CA PRO A 105 -12.93 -9.38 -8.52
C PRO A 105 -12.01 -8.19 -8.77
N ARG A 106 -11.42 -7.67 -7.68
CA ARG A 106 -10.38 -6.65 -7.75
C ARG A 106 -9.40 -7.11 -8.82
N LYS A 107 -9.14 -6.29 -9.85
CA LYS A 107 -8.19 -6.58 -10.95
C LYS A 107 -7.08 -7.46 -10.40
N GLU A 108 -7.04 -8.70 -10.86
CA GLU A 108 -6.08 -9.66 -10.36
C GLU A 108 -4.71 -9.00 -10.45
N ARG A 109 -3.96 -9.07 -9.35
CA ARG A 109 -2.54 -8.71 -9.42
C ARG A 109 -1.97 -9.56 -10.54
N PRO A 110 -1.23 -8.97 -11.49
CA PRO A 110 -0.59 -9.75 -12.54
C PRO A 110 0.08 -10.94 -11.90
N SER A 111 -0.29 -12.14 -12.33
CA SER A 111 0.26 -13.38 -11.84
C SER A 111 1.78 -13.34 -11.95
N LEU A 112 2.50 -14.14 -11.15
CA LEU A 112 3.96 -14.23 -11.25
C LEU A 112 4.42 -14.52 -12.69
N ARG A 113 3.57 -15.24 -13.44
CA ARG A 113 3.75 -15.55 -14.85
C ARG A 113 3.59 -14.32 -15.74
N GLU A 114 2.58 -13.48 -15.53
CA GLU A 114 2.41 -12.21 -16.27
C GLU A 114 3.50 -11.19 -15.94
N GLN A 115 3.98 -11.16 -14.69
CA GLN A 115 5.16 -10.37 -14.31
C GLN A 115 6.42 -10.87 -15.03
N SER A 116 6.59 -12.19 -15.17
CA SER A 116 7.70 -12.77 -15.95
C SER A 116 7.57 -12.58 -17.47
N MET A 117 6.35 -12.39 -17.98
CA MET A 117 6.07 -12.15 -19.40
C MET A 117 6.20 -10.67 -19.79
N ALA A 118 6.35 -9.75 -18.84
CA ALA A 118 6.58 -8.32 -19.07
C ALA A 118 7.97 -7.97 -19.65
N GLY A 119 8.65 -8.97 -20.22
CA GLY A 119 9.99 -8.86 -20.78
C GLY A 119 11.09 -9.06 -19.73
N SER A 120 12.22 -9.61 -20.15
CA SER A 120 13.46 -9.67 -19.37
C SER A 120 14.09 -8.27 -19.27
N GLY A 121 13.36 -7.34 -18.64
CA GLY A 121 13.73 -5.94 -18.49
C GLY A 121 14.10 -5.60 -17.05
N ARG A 122 14.62 -4.38 -16.86
CA ARG A 122 14.81 -3.82 -15.51
C ARG A 122 13.47 -3.28 -15.03
N HIS A 123 12.96 -3.82 -13.93
CA HIS A 123 11.71 -3.35 -13.31
C HIS A 123 12.02 -2.38 -12.16
N PHE A 124 11.30 -1.26 -12.13
CA PHE A 124 11.34 -0.31 -11.03
C PHE A 124 10.01 -0.35 -10.31
N HIS A 125 10.04 -0.53 -8.99
CA HIS A 125 8.87 -0.37 -8.14
C HIS A 125 8.83 1.08 -7.67
N ILE A 126 7.93 1.88 -8.24
CA ILE A 126 7.67 3.27 -7.84
C ILE A 126 6.32 3.28 -7.12
N LEU A 127 6.26 3.83 -5.91
CA LEU A 127 5.01 3.96 -5.17
C LEU A 127 4.19 5.14 -5.72
N ALA A 128 2.86 5.07 -5.59
CA ALA A 128 1.97 6.10 -6.13
C ALA A 128 2.13 7.48 -5.44
N ASP A 129 2.78 7.52 -4.28
CA ASP A 129 3.09 8.72 -3.49
C ASP A 129 4.55 9.18 -3.60
N ASP A 130 5.38 8.49 -4.40
CA ASP A 130 6.76 8.93 -4.61
C ASP A 130 6.79 10.23 -5.42
N THR A 131 7.68 11.15 -5.03
CA THR A 131 7.97 12.37 -5.82
C THR A 131 8.58 12.03 -7.17
N HIS A 132 8.24 12.80 -8.21
CA HIS A 132 8.80 12.63 -9.56
C HIS A 132 10.34 12.68 -9.50
N TYR A 133 10.98 11.52 -9.74
CA TYR A 133 12.44 11.40 -9.80
C TYR A 133 12.86 10.92 -11.20
N ALA A 134 13.79 11.64 -11.81
CA ALA A 134 14.35 11.24 -13.10
C ALA A 134 15.33 10.08 -12.91
N ILE A 135 14.86 8.85 -13.11
CA ILE A 135 15.72 7.66 -13.10
C ILE A 135 16.57 7.67 -14.39
N ARG A 136 17.85 8.02 -14.27
CA ARG A 136 18.81 7.87 -15.38
C ARG A 136 19.18 6.40 -15.52
N VAL A 137 18.58 5.73 -16.50
CA VAL A 137 18.87 4.32 -16.80
C VAL A 137 19.97 4.24 -17.86
N ASN A 138 21.14 3.71 -17.50
CA ASN A 138 22.14 3.34 -18.49
C ASN A 138 21.66 2.06 -19.22
N ARG A 139 21.30 2.19 -20.50
CA ARG A 139 20.84 1.09 -21.36
C ARG A 139 21.98 0.37 -22.09
N GLY A 140 23.24 0.73 -21.81
CA GLY A 140 24.39 0.08 -22.39
C GLY A 140 24.42 -1.42 -22.05
N PRO A 141 24.92 -2.26 -22.97
CA PRO A 141 25.13 -3.68 -22.69
C PRO A 141 26.06 -3.83 -21.49
N VAL A 142 25.75 -4.77 -20.59
CA VAL A 142 26.61 -5.05 -19.44
C VAL A 142 27.86 -5.77 -19.95
N THR A 143 28.97 -5.04 -20.06
CA THR A 143 30.27 -5.56 -20.46
C THR A 143 31.21 -5.60 -19.26
N ARG A 144 31.98 -6.68 -19.13
CA ARG A 144 33.10 -6.73 -18.18
C ARG A 144 34.23 -5.82 -18.68
N ASP A 145 35.00 -5.27 -17.75
CA ASP A 145 36.26 -4.60 -18.07
C ASP A 145 37.20 -5.56 -18.83
N PRO A 146 38.02 -5.08 -19.79
CA PRO A 146 38.89 -5.94 -20.60
C PRO A 146 39.86 -6.80 -19.78
N LEU A 147 40.44 -6.29 -18.70
CA LEU A 147 41.35 -7.05 -17.85
C LEU A 147 40.61 -8.14 -17.07
N VAL A 148 39.40 -7.82 -16.60
CA VAL A 148 38.52 -8.76 -15.91
C VAL A 148 38.01 -9.83 -16.88
N ALA A 149 37.71 -9.47 -18.13
CA ALA A 149 37.29 -10.42 -19.17
C ALA A 149 38.42 -11.39 -19.56
N ALA A 150 39.67 -10.92 -19.60
CA ALA A 150 40.82 -11.78 -19.87
C ALA A 150 41.05 -12.81 -18.75
N LEU A 151 40.79 -12.44 -17.48
CA LEU A 151 41.02 -13.32 -16.33
C LEU A 151 39.83 -14.25 -16.03
N PHE A 152 38.59 -13.80 -16.25
CA PHE A 152 37.37 -14.51 -15.84
C PHE A 152 36.41 -14.84 -16.99
N GLY A 153 36.82 -14.57 -18.25
CA GLY A 153 36.01 -14.78 -19.45
C GLY A 153 34.90 -13.75 -19.68
N ALA A 154 34.20 -13.88 -20.81
CA ALA A 154 33.03 -13.05 -21.13
C ALA A 154 31.87 -13.30 -20.13
N PRO A 155 31.01 -12.30 -19.87
CA PRO A 155 29.86 -12.48 -18.99
C PRO A 155 28.88 -13.52 -19.57
N GLN A 156 28.32 -14.37 -18.70
CA GLN A 156 27.40 -15.47 -19.07
C GLN A 156 26.17 -15.01 -19.87
N SER A 157 25.77 -13.74 -19.72
CA SER A 157 24.69 -13.11 -20.50
C SER A 157 24.99 -13.04 -22.00
N LEU A 158 26.26 -12.96 -22.40
CA LEU A 158 26.67 -12.99 -23.81
C LEU A 158 26.89 -14.42 -24.33
N GLN A 159 27.28 -15.36 -23.46
CA GLN A 159 27.46 -16.77 -23.86
C GLN A 159 26.14 -17.47 -24.24
N LYS A 160 25.02 -17.10 -23.61
CA LYS A 160 23.68 -17.60 -23.94
C LYS A 160 23.11 -17.08 -25.27
N ALA A 161 23.68 -16.03 -25.85
CA ALA A 161 23.21 -15.45 -27.11
C ALA A 161 23.94 -16.02 -28.35
N GLN A 162 24.92 -16.89 -28.15
CA GLN A 162 25.75 -17.50 -29.22
C GLN A 162 25.54 -19.01 -29.38
N GLN A 163 24.50 -19.58 -28.76
CA GLN A 163 24.05 -20.96 -28.98
C GLN A 163 22.67 -20.97 -29.62
#